data_AF-A0A834V8D4-F1
#
_entry.id   AF-A0A834V8D4-F1
#
_cell.length_a   1.000
_cell.length_b   1.000
_cell.length_c   1.000
_cell.angle_alpha   90.00
_cell.angle_beta   90.00
_cell.angle_gamma   90.00
#
_symmetry.space_group_name_H-M   'P 1'
#
loop_
_entity.id
_entity.type
_entity.pdbx_description
1 polymer ?
#
loop_
_entity_poly.entity_id
_entity_poly.type
_entity_poly.pdbx_seq_one_letter_code
_entity_poly.pdbx_strand_id
1 'polypeptide(L)'
;MMLKTFSSNSCQCLARFRSLITSIIIERKSLSHVSNKRITRITSDLQIDESELNTEGNERYLNVRLQNRNPRNLEQMLLEPKMMGYDLDKKSPHYWNKIVFEKKSRYICGQIVHYSGRVLVSASSNEPAIVALLGRKQFDQKAARILGQILAMRALESGIHSVFFDPKEYTSSQSKFHTFIEAVKENGLNLNEQTFIFKRALNDP
;
A
#
# COMPACT_ATOMS: atom_id res chain seq x y z
N MET A 1 53.91 55.33 -4.48
CA MET A 1 53.61 54.03 -3.84
C MET A 1 52.24 54.17 -3.19
N MET A 2 51.32 53.28 -3.55
CA MET A 2 49.96 53.04 -3.04
C MET A 2 48.83 54.06 -3.25
N LEU A 3 47.78 53.49 -3.85
CA LEU A 3 46.51 54.02 -4.30
C LEU A 3 45.45 53.97 -3.18
N LYS A 4 44.44 54.82 -3.33
CA LYS A 4 43.13 54.82 -2.63
C LYS A 4 42.46 53.44 -2.66
N THR A 5 41.64 53.11 -1.66
CA THR A 5 40.17 52.95 -1.80
C THR A 5 39.46 52.62 -0.48
N PHE A 6 38.28 53.20 -0.33
CA PHE A 6 37.19 52.80 0.57
C PHE A 6 36.68 51.39 0.22
N SER A 7 36.33 50.59 1.23
CA SER A 7 35.33 49.52 1.08
C SER A 7 34.35 49.53 2.25
N SER A 8 33.08 49.68 1.90
CA SER A 8 31.93 49.39 2.71
C SER A 8 31.83 47.90 3.04
N ASN A 9 31.25 47.56 4.20
CA ASN A 9 30.09 46.67 4.32
C ASN A 9 29.98 46.07 5.73
N SER A 10 28.95 46.55 6.43
CA SER A 10 28.01 45.77 7.24
C SER A 10 28.20 44.24 7.27
N CYS A 11 28.32 43.68 8.47
CA CYS A 11 27.44 42.61 8.97
C CYS A 11 27.80 42.33 10.44
N GLN A 12 27.23 43.15 11.32
CA GLN A 12 27.13 42.83 12.74
C GLN A 12 26.03 41.79 12.96
N CYS A 13 26.19 41.03 14.05
CA CYS A 13 25.13 40.37 14.82
C CYS A 13 24.49 39.13 14.19
N LEU A 14 24.94 37.95 14.63
CA LEU A 14 24.13 37.00 15.45
C LEU A 14 24.88 35.67 15.65
N ALA A 15 26.11 35.76 16.16
CA ALA A 15 26.78 34.63 16.81
C ALA A 15 26.51 34.71 18.31
N ARG A 16 25.29 34.39 18.75
CA ARG A 16 24.94 34.11 20.15
C ARG A 16 23.48 33.66 20.21
N PHE A 17 23.28 32.35 20.17
CA PHE A 17 22.27 31.57 20.90
C PHE A 17 22.37 30.12 20.40
N ARG A 18 23.57 29.55 20.61
CA ARG A 18 23.72 28.10 20.73
C ARG A 18 23.44 27.75 22.18
N SER A 19 22.77 26.63 22.37
CA SER A 19 22.30 26.04 23.63
C SER A 19 20.95 26.58 24.11
N LEU A 20 20.11 25.63 24.53
CA LEU A 20 18.77 25.79 25.11
C LEU A 20 17.59 25.71 24.13
N ILE A 21 17.60 24.74 23.21
CA ILE A 21 16.44 23.85 23.07
C ILE A 21 16.97 22.43 23.03
N THR A 22 16.92 21.84 24.22
CA THR A 22 16.95 20.41 24.51
C THR A 22 16.14 19.63 23.48
N SER A 23 16.84 18.88 22.65
CA SER A 23 16.63 17.44 22.43
C SER A 23 15.20 16.93 22.58
N ILE A 24 14.29 17.33 21.69
CA ILE A 24 13.15 16.50 21.33
C ILE A 24 13.37 16.09 19.87
N ILE A 25 14.44 15.31 19.69
CA ILE A 25 14.59 14.46 18.53
C ILE A 25 13.58 13.35 18.75
N ILE A 26 12.36 13.54 18.24
CA ILE A 26 11.48 12.41 17.98
C ILE A 26 12.20 11.65 16.87
N GLU A 27 13.06 10.71 17.28
CA GLU A 27 13.50 9.62 16.43
C GLU A 27 12.22 9.00 15.88
N ARG A 28 11.88 9.36 14.65
CA ARG A 28 11.12 8.48 13.77
C ARG A 28 12.01 7.26 13.56
N LYS A 29 12.03 6.36 14.54
CA LYS A 29 12.42 4.97 14.32
C LYS A 29 11.51 4.51 13.20
N SER A 30 12.09 4.45 12.01
CA SER A 30 11.53 3.72 10.91
C SER A 30 11.12 2.36 11.48
N LEU A 31 9.86 1.98 11.25
CA LEU A 31 9.38 0.62 11.44
C LEU A 31 10.05 -0.31 10.40
N SER A 32 11.39 -0.25 10.31
CA SER A 32 12.25 -1.10 9.51
C SER A 32 12.87 -2.19 10.37
N HIS A 33 12.28 -2.48 11.53
CA HIS A 33 12.35 -3.83 12.07
C HIS A 33 11.31 -4.66 11.32
N VAL A 34 11.58 -4.90 10.03
CA VAL A 34 10.94 -5.98 9.27
C VAL A 34 11.45 -7.24 9.94
N SER A 35 10.75 -7.62 11.00
CA SER A 35 10.94 -8.92 11.56
C SER A 35 10.64 -9.88 10.42
N ASN A 36 11.62 -10.69 10.03
CA ASN A 36 11.42 -11.89 9.20
C ASN A 36 10.52 -12.92 9.90
N LYS A 37 9.61 -12.49 10.78
CA LYS A 37 8.52 -13.25 11.32
C LYS A 37 7.56 -13.48 10.16
N ARG A 38 7.80 -14.62 9.50
CA ARG A 38 6.79 -15.53 8.95
C ARG A 38 5.40 -15.08 9.41
N ILE A 39 4.79 -14.19 8.63
CA ILE A 39 3.46 -13.67 8.88
C ILE A 39 2.58 -14.89 9.04
N THR A 40 1.78 -14.90 10.11
CA THR A 40 0.80 -15.91 10.51
C THR A 40 -0.05 -16.34 9.33
N ARG A 41 0.46 -17.25 8.50
CA ARG A 41 -0.35 -17.93 7.49
C ARG A 41 -1.17 -18.93 8.27
N ILE A 42 -2.46 -18.65 8.39
CA ILE A 42 -3.43 -19.73 8.43
C ILE A 42 -3.09 -20.58 7.20
N THR A 43 -2.64 -21.81 7.42
CA THR A 43 -2.35 -22.71 6.31
C THR A 43 -3.68 -23.08 5.67
N SER A 44 -3.78 -22.95 4.35
CA SER A 44 -4.92 -23.53 3.63
C SER A 44 -4.67 -25.03 3.55
N ASP A 45 -5.09 -25.71 4.60
CA ASP A 45 -5.03 -27.16 4.68
C ASP A 45 -6.35 -27.72 4.16
N LEU A 46 -6.29 -28.47 3.08
CA LEU A 46 -7.43 -29.26 2.59
C LEU A 46 -7.26 -30.67 3.15
N GLN A 47 -8.27 -31.16 3.86
CA GLN A 47 -8.34 -32.56 4.30
C GLN A 47 -9.10 -33.35 3.24
N ILE A 48 -8.54 -34.48 2.85
CA ILE A 48 -9.13 -35.46 1.93
C ILE A 48 -9.49 -36.67 2.78
N ASP A 49 -10.69 -37.21 2.62
CA ASP A 49 -11.08 -38.43 3.34
C ASP A 49 -10.39 -39.66 2.74
N GLU A 50 -9.64 -40.40 3.58
CA GLU A 50 -8.90 -41.59 3.16
C GLU A 50 -9.78 -42.67 2.54
N SER A 51 -11.06 -42.72 2.93
CA SER A 51 -12.05 -43.67 2.42
C SER A 51 -12.38 -43.46 0.94
N GLU A 52 -12.11 -42.28 0.38
CA GLU A 52 -12.38 -41.96 -1.02
C GLU A 52 -11.20 -42.29 -1.95
N LEU A 53 -10.04 -42.70 -1.41
CA LEU A 53 -8.83 -42.93 -2.19
C LEU A 53 -8.79 -44.35 -2.78
N ASN A 54 -8.61 -44.45 -4.10
CA ASN A 54 -8.37 -45.72 -4.76
C ASN A 54 -6.94 -46.20 -4.48
N THR A 55 -6.83 -47.33 -3.78
CA THR A 55 -5.54 -47.94 -3.42
C THR A 55 -4.82 -48.57 -4.63
N GLU A 56 -5.56 -48.94 -5.67
CA GLU A 56 -5.02 -49.57 -6.89
C GLU A 56 -4.43 -48.53 -7.87
N GLY A 57 -4.77 -47.26 -7.70
CA GLY A 57 -4.36 -46.16 -8.57
C GLY A 57 -3.18 -45.32 -8.05
N ASN A 58 -2.95 -44.19 -8.73
CA ASN A 58 -1.96 -43.19 -8.31
C ASN A 58 -2.36 -42.42 -7.04
N GLU A 59 -3.63 -42.53 -6.63
CA GLU A 59 -4.21 -41.87 -5.47
C GLU A 59 -3.60 -42.32 -4.14
N ARG A 60 -2.97 -43.51 -4.12
CA ARG A 60 -2.17 -44.01 -2.99
C ARG A 60 -1.03 -43.08 -2.54
N TYR A 61 -0.61 -42.15 -3.41
CA TYR A 61 0.44 -41.18 -3.11
C TYR A 61 -0.08 -39.82 -2.66
N LEU A 62 -1.40 -39.65 -2.56
CA LEU A 62 -2.00 -38.40 -2.09
C LEU A 62 -1.90 -38.34 -0.57
N ASN A 63 -1.46 -37.19 -0.06
CA ASN A 63 -1.50 -36.92 1.36
C ASN A 63 -2.94 -36.57 1.75
N VAL A 64 -3.42 -37.19 2.82
CA VAL A 64 -4.70 -36.92 3.50
C VAL A 64 -4.87 -35.44 3.84
N ARG A 65 -3.76 -34.74 4.06
CA ARG A 65 -3.73 -33.29 4.31
C ARG A 65 -2.89 -32.59 3.26
N LEU A 66 -3.56 -31.93 2.31
CA LEU A 66 -2.92 -31.10 1.30
C LEU A 66 -2.62 -29.72 1.88
N GLN A 67 -1.35 -29.34 1.89
CA GLN A 67 -0.90 -28.04 2.40
C GLN A 67 -0.59 -27.08 1.25
N ASN A 68 -1.41 -26.03 1.09
CA ASN A 68 -1.09 -24.98 0.13
C ASN A 68 -0.15 -23.93 0.75
N ARG A 69 1.00 -23.71 0.10
CA ARG A 69 2.05 -22.76 0.53
C ARG A 69 1.89 -21.37 -0.08
N ASN A 70 0.93 -21.16 -0.98
CA ASN A 70 0.67 -19.84 -1.57
C ASN A 70 0.08 -18.90 -0.50
N PRO A 71 0.74 -17.76 -0.17
CA PRO A 71 0.20 -16.78 0.77
C PRO A 71 -1.16 -16.22 0.35
N ARG A 72 -1.39 -16.08 -0.95
CA ARG A 72 -2.57 -15.39 -1.49
C ARG A 72 -3.78 -16.31 -1.67
N ASN A 73 -3.65 -17.60 -1.34
CA ASN A 73 -4.71 -18.56 -1.61
C ASN A 73 -6.00 -18.24 -0.84
N LEU A 74 -5.89 -17.97 0.46
CA LEU A 74 -7.07 -17.73 1.30
C LEU A 74 -7.74 -16.38 1.01
N GLU A 75 -6.99 -15.32 0.69
CA GLU A 75 -7.57 -14.05 0.23
C GLU A 75 -8.31 -14.22 -1.11
N GLN A 76 -7.77 -15.00 -2.05
CA GLN A 76 -8.41 -15.24 -3.36
C GLN A 76 -9.68 -16.08 -3.24
N MET A 77 -9.69 -17.02 -2.29
CA MET A 77 -10.88 -17.82 -1.95
C MET A 77 -11.87 -17.08 -1.06
N LEU A 78 -11.57 -15.85 -0.62
CA LEU A 78 -12.38 -15.09 0.33
C LEU A 78 -12.59 -15.79 1.69
N LEU A 79 -11.65 -16.66 2.07
CA LEU A 79 -11.65 -17.44 3.31
C LEU A 79 -10.67 -16.89 4.37
N GLU A 80 -9.84 -15.92 4.01
CA GLU A 80 -8.96 -15.28 4.98
C GLU A 80 -9.75 -14.26 5.84
N PRO A 81 -9.72 -14.35 7.18
CA PRO A 81 -10.35 -13.35 8.01
C PRO A 81 -9.64 -12.00 7.85
N LYS A 82 -10.40 -10.94 7.59
CA LYS A 82 -9.88 -9.57 7.63
C LYS A 82 -9.57 -9.19 9.07
N MET A 83 -8.61 -8.29 9.27
CA MET A 83 -8.44 -7.69 10.60
C MET A 83 -9.72 -6.93 10.97
N MET A 84 -10.16 -7.15 12.21
CA MET A 84 -11.37 -6.54 12.77
C MET A 84 -11.01 -5.71 13.99
N GLY A 85 -11.91 -4.80 14.38
CA GLY A 85 -11.71 -3.88 15.48
C GLY A 85 -11.02 -2.59 15.04
N TYR A 86 -10.31 -1.95 15.98
CA TYR A 86 -9.68 -0.64 15.77
C TYR A 86 -10.70 0.46 15.39
N ASP A 87 -11.95 0.33 15.85
CA ASP A 87 -13.03 1.26 15.52
C ASP A 87 -12.79 2.67 16.11
N LEU A 88 -12.09 2.73 17.24
CA LEU A 88 -11.67 3.97 17.89
C LEU A 88 -10.40 4.57 17.28
N ASP A 89 -9.64 3.78 16.52
CA ASP A 89 -8.41 4.25 15.88
C ASP A 89 -8.73 5.02 14.61
N LYS A 90 -7.82 5.94 14.26
CA LYS A 90 -7.93 6.70 13.01
C LYS A 90 -7.85 5.81 11.77
N LYS A 91 -7.16 4.67 11.87
CA LYS A 91 -6.96 3.71 10.77
C LYS A 91 -7.43 2.34 11.23
N SER A 92 -8.58 1.89 10.75
CA SER A 92 -9.00 0.50 10.92
C SER A 92 -8.53 -0.34 9.72
N PRO A 93 -7.69 -1.37 9.92
CA PRO A 93 -7.18 -2.23 8.84
C PRO A 93 -8.20 -3.29 8.40
N HIS A 94 -9.46 -2.90 8.15
CA HIS A 94 -10.49 -3.82 7.68
C HIS A 94 -10.46 -4.01 6.15
N TYR A 95 -9.36 -4.58 5.66
CA TYR A 95 -9.17 -4.88 4.23
C TYR A 95 -8.07 -5.94 4.06
N TRP A 96 -8.02 -6.62 2.92
CA TRP A 96 -6.82 -7.36 2.52
C TRP A 96 -5.83 -6.43 1.83
N ASN A 97 -6.28 -5.76 0.78
CA ASN A 97 -5.45 -4.89 -0.05
C ASN A 97 -6.05 -3.48 -0.12
N LYS A 98 -5.29 -2.44 0.23
CA LYS A 98 -5.73 -1.04 0.18
C LYS A 98 -4.94 -0.25 -0.86
N ILE A 99 -5.64 0.59 -1.62
CA ILE A 99 -5.00 1.60 -2.48
C ILE A 99 -4.55 2.80 -1.64
N VAL A 100 -3.32 3.25 -1.86
CA VAL A 100 -2.70 4.38 -1.16
C VAL A 100 -2.17 5.37 -2.19
N PHE A 101 -2.54 6.64 -2.04
CA PHE A 101 -2.03 7.73 -2.85
C PHE A 101 -1.19 8.67 -1.99
N GLU A 102 0.10 8.74 -2.29
CA GLU A 102 1.04 9.62 -1.60
C GLU A 102 1.45 10.80 -2.50
N LYS A 103 1.24 12.00 -1.99
CA LYS A 103 1.79 13.23 -2.56
C LYS A 103 3.17 13.51 -1.94
N LYS A 104 4.21 13.50 -2.76
CA LYS A 104 5.52 14.06 -2.38
C LYS A 104 5.62 15.50 -2.91
N SER A 105 6.72 16.18 -2.59
CA SER A 105 6.93 17.58 -3.00
C SER A 105 7.02 17.74 -4.52
N ARG A 106 7.71 16.84 -5.22
CA ARG A 106 7.98 16.94 -6.68
C ARG A 106 7.20 15.97 -7.55
N TYR A 107 6.70 14.88 -6.97
CA TYR A 107 6.06 13.78 -7.69
C TYR A 107 4.96 13.16 -6.84
N ILE A 108 4.18 12.27 -7.45
CA ILE A 108 3.09 11.50 -6.83
C ILE A 108 3.39 10.02 -6.94
N CYS A 109 2.93 9.27 -5.94
CA CYS A 109 3.07 7.83 -5.87
C CYS A 109 1.71 7.19 -5.59
N GLY A 110 1.42 6.13 -6.33
CA GLY A 110 0.28 5.24 -6.08
C GLY A 110 0.82 3.87 -5.67
N GLN A 111 0.23 3.27 -4.65
CA GLN A 111 0.63 1.96 -4.13
C GLN A 111 -0.60 1.13 -3.78
N ILE A 112 -0.47 -0.18 -3.90
CA ILE A 112 -1.42 -1.15 -3.34
C ILE A 112 -0.69 -1.86 -2.21
N VAL A 113 -1.21 -1.72 -1.00
CA VAL A 113 -0.60 -2.19 0.24
C VAL A 113 -1.48 -3.26 0.86
N HIS A 114 -0.90 -4.42 1.14
CA HIS A 114 -1.55 -5.49 1.88
C HIS A 114 -1.64 -5.13 3.37
N TYR A 115 -2.63 -5.63 4.11
CA TYR A 115 -2.78 -5.35 5.55
C TYR A 115 -1.52 -5.68 6.38
N SER A 116 -0.70 -6.62 5.91
CA SER A 116 0.61 -6.94 6.49
C SER A 116 1.65 -5.80 6.42
N GLY A 117 1.36 -4.71 5.71
CA GLY A 117 2.28 -3.60 5.42
C GLY A 117 3.16 -3.80 4.18
N ARG A 118 3.04 -4.94 3.48
CA ARG A 118 3.77 -5.19 2.23
C ARG A 118 3.14 -4.44 1.07
N VAL A 119 3.98 -3.77 0.28
CA VAL A 119 3.56 -3.15 -0.98
C VAL A 119 3.53 -4.23 -2.06
N LEU A 120 2.37 -4.48 -2.65
CA LEU A 120 2.20 -5.46 -3.73
C LEU A 120 2.56 -4.85 -5.08
N VAL A 121 2.02 -3.67 -5.36
CA VAL A 121 2.21 -2.94 -6.61
C VAL A 121 2.45 -1.48 -6.30
N SER A 122 3.39 -0.87 -7.02
CA SER A 122 3.69 0.56 -6.91
C SER A 122 3.82 1.20 -8.28
N ALA A 123 3.44 2.47 -8.36
CA ALA A 123 3.73 3.34 -9.49
C ALA A 123 4.12 4.73 -8.98
N SER A 124 5.11 5.37 -9.59
CA SER A 124 5.49 6.76 -9.29
C SER A 124 5.63 7.59 -10.55
N SER A 125 5.17 8.85 -10.52
CA SER A 125 5.40 9.77 -11.63
C SER A 125 6.87 10.16 -11.84
N ASN A 126 7.77 9.69 -10.98
CA ASN A 126 9.22 9.80 -11.14
C ASN A 126 9.88 8.62 -11.86
N GLU A 127 9.13 7.57 -12.19
CA GLU A 127 9.68 6.45 -12.96
C GLU A 127 10.05 6.90 -14.38
N PRO A 128 11.22 6.50 -14.93
CA PRO A 128 11.70 7.01 -16.21
C PRO A 128 10.70 6.84 -17.36
N ALA A 129 10.03 5.68 -17.42
CA ALA A 129 9.01 5.39 -18.43
C ALA A 129 7.81 6.34 -18.33
N ILE A 130 7.41 6.71 -17.11
CA ILE A 130 6.29 7.61 -16.85
C ILE A 130 6.69 9.06 -17.08
N VAL A 131 7.93 9.42 -16.73
CA VAL A 131 8.52 10.74 -17.01
C VAL A 131 8.58 11.01 -18.50
N ALA A 132 8.91 10.01 -19.33
CA ALA A 132 8.88 10.15 -20.78
C ALA A 132 7.48 10.53 -21.31
N LEU A 133 6.40 10.04 -20.68
CA LEU A 133 5.01 10.36 -21.05
C LEU A 133 4.54 11.72 -20.53
N LEU A 134 5.00 12.13 -19.35
CA LEU A 134 4.54 13.35 -18.67
C LEU A 134 5.41 14.59 -18.95
N GLY A 135 6.66 14.38 -19.35
CA GLY A 135 7.66 15.43 -19.45
C GLY A 135 8.02 16.01 -18.07
N ARG A 136 8.22 17.33 -18.00
CA ARG A 136 8.69 18.02 -16.78
C ARG A 136 7.66 18.10 -15.65
N LYS A 137 6.36 17.96 -15.94
CA LYS A 137 5.28 18.19 -14.96
C LYS A 137 4.81 16.89 -14.32
N GLN A 138 5.50 16.48 -13.26
CA GLN A 138 5.26 15.21 -12.57
C GLN A 138 4.16 15.27 -11.49
N PHE A 139 3.60 16.45 -11.23
CA PHE A 139 2.65 16.69 -10.14
C PHE A 139 1.27 17.18 -10.60
N ASP A 140 1.01 17.19 -11.91
CA ASP A 140 -0.25 17.71 -12.47
C ASP A 140 -1.41 16.71 -12.40
N GLN A 141 -2.63 17.17 -12.69
CA GLN A 141 -3.81 16.30 -12.77
C GLN A 141 -3.69 15.25 -13.88
N LYS A 142 -3.03 15.59 -15.00
CA LYS A 142 -2.66 14.63 -16.06
C LYS A 142 -1.74 13.52 -15.53
N ALA A 143 -0.78 13.89 -14.67
CA ALA A 143 0.10 12.92 -14.02
C ALA A 143 -0.69 11.96 -13.13
N ALA A 144 -1.67 12.48 -12.38
CA ALA A 144 -2.54 11.66 -11.54
C ALA A 144 -3.38 10.66 -12.37
N ARG A 145 -3.92 11.08 -13.52
CA ARG A 145 -4.68 10.20 -14.43
C ARG A 145 -3.82 9.07 -14.99
N ILE A 146 -2.64 9.40 -15.54
CA ILE A 146 -1.71 8.40 -16.10
C ILE A 146 -1.19 7.46 -15.01
N LEU A 147 -0.92 7.98 -13.81
CA LEU A 147 -0.52 7.17 -12.68
C LEU A 147 -1.60 6.15 -12.29
N GLY A 148 -2.87 6.57 -12.28
CA GLY A 148 -4.01 5.69 -12.00
C GLY A 148 -4.16 4.59 -13.04
N GLN A 149 -4.03 4.93 -14.33
CA GLN A 149 -4.02 3.97 -15.45
C GLN A 149 -2.93 2.90 -15.27
N ILE A 150 -1.68 3.35 -15.08
CA ILE A 150 -0.54 2.43 -14.95
C ILE A 150 -0.65 1.56 -13.71
N LEU A 151 -1.12 2.12 -12.58
CA LEU A 151 -1.28 1.35 -11.36
C LEU A 151 -2.35 0.27 -11.54
N ALA A 152 -3.49 0.60 -12.17
CA ALA A 152 -4.55 -0.37 -12.46
C ALA A 152 -4.08 -1.47 -13.41
N MET A 153 -3.36 -1.12 -14.48
CA MET A 153 -2.76 -2.11 -15.39
C MET A 153 -1.83 -3.07 -14.65
N ARG A 154 -0.87 -2.53 -13.87
CA ARG A 154 0.07 -3.35 -13.08
C ARG A 154 -0.65 -4.24 -12.07
N ALA A 155 -1.72 -3.75 -11.46
CA ALA A 155 -2.54 -4.52 -10.53
C ALA A 155 -3.21 -5.71 -11.22
N LEU A 156 -3.83 -5.49 -12.37
CA LEU A 156 -4.49 -6.53 -13.15
C LEU A 156 -3.49 -7.57 -13.68
N GLU A 157 -2.33 -7.14 -14.18
CA GLU A 157 -1.23 -8.02 -14.60
C GLU A 157 -0.69 -8.86 -13.43
N SER A 158 -0.73 -8.33 -12.21
CA SER A 158 -0.33 -9.03 -10.98
C SER A 158 -1.42 -9.92 -10.38
N GLY A 159 -2.58 -10.05 -11.03
CA GLY A 159 -3.72 -10.81 -10.53
C GLY A 159 -4.40 -10.19 -9.31
N ILE A 160 -4.40 -8.86 -9.21
CA ILE A 160 -5.14 -8.10 -8.20
C ILE A 160 -6.32 -7.43 -8.90
N HIS A 161 -7.52 -7.95 -8.67
CA HIS A 161 -8.74 -7.45 -9.32
C HIS A 161 -9.57 -6.52 -8.42
N SER A 162 -9.45 -6.67 -7.11
CA SER A 162 -10.21 -5.92 -6.12
C SER A 162 -9.28 -5.33 -5.06
N VAL A 163 -9.49 -4.07 -4.74
CA VAL A 163 -8.78 -3.34 -3.68
C VAL A 163 -9.77 -2.53 -2.86
N PHE A 164 -9.50 -2.39 -1.58
CA PHE A 164 -10.21 -1.50 -0.69
C PHE A 164 -9.80 -0.05 -0.93
N PHE A 165 -10.81 0.79 -0.93
CA PHE A 165 -10.70 2.22 -1.03
C PHE A 165 -11.46 2.85 0.13
N ASP A 166 -10.81 3.78 0.85
CA ASP A 166 -11.44 4.45 1.99
C ASP A 166 -12.27 5.67 1.52
N PRO A 167 -13.61 5.64 1.64
CA PRO A 167 -14.45 6.75 1.21
C PRO A 167 -14.17 8.04 2.00
N LYS A 168 -13.70 7.94 3.25
CA LYS A 168 -13.40 9.11 4.08
C LYS A 168 -12.22 9.91 3.53
N GLU A 169 -11.24 9.19 2.98
CA GLU A 169 -10.09 9.80 2.30
C GLU A 169 -10.53 10.53 1.03
N TYR A 170 -11.53 10.02 0.31
CA TYR A 170 -12.07 10.65 -0.89
C TYR A 170 -12.65 12.04 -0.63
N THR A 171 -13.58 12.16 0.31
CA THR A 171 -14.30 13.41 0.59
C THR A 171 -13.36 14.52 1.05
N SER A 172 -12.28 14.15 1.75
CA SER A 172 -11.32 15.10 2.31
C SER A 172 -10.16 15.44 1.35
N SER A 173 -10.08 14.79 0.20
CA SER A 173 -8.92 14.84 -0.69
C SER A 173 -8.96 15.95 -1.74
N GLN A 174 -7.78 16.28 -2.27
CA GLN A 174 -7.58 17.25 -3.34
C GLN A 174 -8.09 16.69 -4.68
N SER A 175 -8.48 17.57 -5.62
CA SER A 175 -8.98 17.23 -6.97
C SER A 175 -8.15 16.19 -7.74
N LYS A 176 -6.84 16.14 -7.49
CA LYS A 176 -5.91 15.18 -8.12
C LYS A 176 -6.15 13.74 -7.69
N PHE A 177 -6.51 13.51 -6.43
CA PHE A 177 -6.83 12.18 -5.93
C PHE A 177 -8.11 11.66 -6.58
N HIS A 178 -9.12 12.51 -6.74
CA HIS A 178 -10.35 12.15 -7.46
C HIS A 178 -10.05 11.67 -8.88
N THR A 179 -9.26 12.43 -9.64
CA THR A 179 -8.87 12.03 -11.01
C THR A 179 -8.06 10.74 -11.04
N PHE A 180 -7.20 10.51 -10.05
CA PHE A 180 -6.46 9.26 -9.92
C PHE A 180 -7.41 8.07 -9.69
N ILE A 181 -8.36 8.20 -8.77
CA ILE A 181 -9.35 7.17 -8.45
C ILE A 181 -10.29 6.89 -9.62
N GLU A 182 -10.74 7.92 -10.30
CA GLU A 182 -11.55 7.81 -11.52
C GLU A 182 -10.81 7.03 -12.61
N ALA A 183 -9.54 7.38 -12.86
CA ALA A 183 -8.70 6.65 -13.80
C ALA A 183 -8.54 5.17 -13.43
N VAL A 184 -8.35 4.86 -12.13
CA VAL A 184 -8.25 3.47 -11.66
C VAL A 184 -9.54 2.69 -11.95
N LYS A 185 -10.71 3.29 -11.69
CA LYS A 185 -12.02 2.67 -11.98
C LYS A 185 -12.22 2.45 -13.49
N GLU A 186 -11.90 3.45 -14.31
CA GLU A 186 -12.02 3.35 -15.78
C GLU A 186 -11.17 2.22 -16.37
N ASN A 187 -10.04 1.87 -15.72
CA ASN A 187 -9.17 0.78 -16.16
C ASN A 187 -9.58 -0.60 -15.62
N GLY A 188 -10.76 -0.70 -15.00
CA GLY A 188 -11.37 -1.98 -14.61
C GLY A 188 -10.91 -2.53 -13.26
N LEU A 189 -10.19 -1.75 -12.44
CA LEU A 189 -9.86 -2.18 -11.07
C LEU A 189 -11.05 -1.93 -10.13
N ASN A 190 -11.54 -2.98 -9.47
CA ASN A 190 -12.65 -2.87 -8.55
C ASN A 190 -12.18 -2.23 -7.22
N LEU A 191 -12.74 -1.07 -6.88
CA LEU A 191 -12.44 -0.38 -5.62
C LEU A 191 -13.32 -0.83 -4.44
N ASN A 192 -14.26 -1.74 -4.71
CA ASN A 192 -15.04 -2.40 -3.69
C ASN A 192 -14.41 -3.77 -3.47
N GLU A 193 -13.82 -3.97 -2.30
CA GLU A 193 -13.30 -5.27 -1.92
C GLU A 193 -14.46 -6.24 -1.64
N GLN A 194 -14.30 -7.50 -2.05
CA GLN A 194 -15.29 -8.53 -1.77
C GLN A 194 -15.39 -8.82 -0.27
N THR A 195 -16.59 -9.20 0.14
CA THR A 195 -16.87 -9.56 1.54
C THR A 195 -16.30 -10.95 1.83
N PHE A 196 -15.79 -11.12 3.03
CA PHE A 196 -15.40 -12.43 3.56
C PHE A 196 -16.61 -13.36 3.63
N ILE A 197 -16.48 -14.62 3.17
CA ILE A 197 -17.61 -15.55 2.99
C ILE A 197 -18.31 -15.86 4.31
N PHE A 198 -17.54 -16.14 5.36
CA PHE A 198 -18.14 -16.49 6.64
C PHE A 198 -18.57 -15.23 7.37
N LYS A 199 -19.88 -15.09 7.58
CA LYS A 199 -20.38 -14.13 8.55
C LYS A 199 -19.89 -14.58 9.92
N ARG A 200 -19.18 -13.70 10.62
CA ARG A 200 -18.92 -13.94 12.04
C ARG A 200 -20.27 -14.03 12.74
N ALA A 201 -20.39 -14.91 13.72
CA ALA A 201 -21.56 -14.90 14.60
C ALA A 201 -21.75 -13.46 15.07
N LEU A 202 -22.84 -12.83 14.64
CA LEU A 202 -23.33 -11.65 15.31
C LEU A 202 -23.54 -12.14 16.73
N ASN A 203 -22.87 -11.52 17.70
CA ASN A 203 -23.37 -11.63 19.05
C ASN A 203 -24.76 -10.98 18.99
N ASP A 204 -25.78 -11.79 18.74
CA ASP A 204 -27.17 -11.41 18.95
C ASP A 204 -27.27 -10.97 20.42
N PRO A 205 -27.97 -9.85 20.71
CA PRO A 205 -28.03 -9.26 22.03
C PRO A 205 -28.52 -10.22 23.12
#